data_AF-A0A562PCI4-F1
#
_entry.id   AF-A0A562PCI4-F1
#
_cell.length_a   1.000
_cell.length_b   1.000
_cell.length_c   1.000
_cell.angle_alpha   90.00
_cell.angle_beta   90.00
_cell.angle_gamma   90.00
#
_symmetry.space_group_name_H-M   'P 1'
#
loop_
_entity.id
_entity.type
_entity.pdbx_description
1 polymer ?
#
loop_
_entity_poly.entity_id
_entity_poly.type
_entity_poly.pdbx_seq_one_letter_code
_entity_poly.pdbx_strand_id
1 'polypeptide(L)' 'MKETAISIRQDGKRIWRGKCASDPQLLAAVIRKRAPYARRFETGPLSVWFYYVLTAEGLPVICIDARQGRA' A
#
# COMPACT_ATOMS: atom_id res chain seq x y z
N MET A 1 -17.84 7.18 -1.29
CA MET A 1 -16.87 6.22 -0.72
C MET A 1 -15.49 6.85 -0.73
N LYS A 2 -14.67 6.63 0.32
CA LYS A 2 -13.26 7.06 0.28
C LYS A 2 -12.48 6.11 -0.63
N GLU A 3 -11.63 6.67 -1.49
CA GLU A 3 -10.74 5.90 -2.37
C GLU A 3 -9.29 6.00 -1.86
N THR A 4 -8.57 4.88 -1.91
CA THR A 4 -7.13 4.81 -1.65
C THR A 4 -6.38 4.66 -2.96
N ALA A 5 -5.45 5.57 -3.23
CA ALA A 5 -4.53 5.43 -4.33
C ALA A 5 -3.41 4.43 -3.98
N ILE A 6 -3.15 3.48 -4.86
CA ILE A 6 -2.11 2.46 -4.71
C ILE A 6 -1.11 2.65 -5.85
N SER A 7 0.18 2.58 -5.52
CA SER A 7 1.26 2.49 -6.51
C SER A 7 2.13 1.29 -6.19
N ILE A 8 2.40 0.46 -7.20
CA ILE A 8 3.29 -0.69 -7.08
C ILE A 8 4.59 -0.32 -7.81
N ARG A 9 5.69 -0.48 -7.09
CA ARG A 9 7.04 -0.21 -7.57
C ARG A 9 7.86 -1.49 -7.51
N GLN A 10 8.70 -1.67 -8.52
CA GLN A 10 9.71 -2.72 -8.60
C GLN A 10 11.01 -2.06 -9.06
N ASP A 11 12.11 -2.29 -8.33
CA ASP A 11 13.43 -1.71 -8.60
C ASP A 11 13.41 -0.18 -8.75
N GLY A 12 12.66 0.50 -7.87
CA GLY A 12 12.48 1.96 -7.89
C GLY A 12 11.56 2.49 -9.00
N LYS A 13 11.23 1.68 -10.00
CA LYS A 13 10.34 2.05 -11.11
C LYS A 13 8.89 1.74 -10.75
N ARG A 14 7.98 2.68 -11.04
CA ARG A 14 6.53 2.45 -10.90
C ARG A 14 6.04 1.60 -12.06
N ILE A 15 5.62 0.38 -11.76
CA ILE A 15 5.10 -0.58 -12.75
C ILE A 15 3.58 -0.56 -12.82
N TRP A 16 2.90 -0.11 -11.75
CA TRP A 16 1.45 -0.02 -11.74
C TRP A 16 0.95 1.08 -10.81
N ARG A 17 -0.18 1.67 -11.17
CA ARG A 17 -0.92 2.63 -10.36
C ARG A 17 -2.41 2.35 -10.51
N GLY A 18 -3.14 2.43 -9.41
CA GLY A 18 -4.59 2.34 -9.41
C GLY A 18 -5.19 3.00 -8.19
N LYS A 19 -6.51 2.89 -8.11
CA LYS A 19 -7.29 3.24 -6.93
C LYS A 19 -8.15 2.05 -6.56
N CYS A 20 -8.40 1.87 -5.28
CA CYS A 20 -9.44 0.98 -4.78
C CYS A 20 -10.27 1.73 -3.74
N ALA A 21 -11.46 1.24 -3.43
CA ALA A 21 -12.16 1.71 -2.23
C ALA A 21 -11.24 1.54 -1.02
N SER A 22 -11.31 2.45 -0.05
CA SER A 22 -10.58 2.38 1.23
C SER A 22 -11.11 1.27 2.15
N ASP A 23 -11.51 0.15 1.57
CA ASP A 23 -11.88 -1.08 2.23
C ASP A 23 -10.63 -1.99 2.31
N PRO A 24 -10.30 -2.53 3.50
CA PRO A 24 -9.07 -3.29 3.66
C PRO A 24 -9.07 -4.63 2.93
N GLN A 25 -10.21 -5.30 2.82
CA GLN A 25 -10.31 -6.58 2.13
C GLN A 25 -10.08 -6.37 0.63
N LEU A 26 -10.67 -5.32 0.07
CA LEU A 26 -10.44 -4.93 -1.32
C LEU A 26 -8.99 -4.51 -1.56
N LEU A 27 -8.38 -3.76 -0.63
CA LEU A 27 -6.98 -3.38 -0.72
C LEU A 27 -6.05 -4.61 -0.69
N ALA A 28 -6.26 -5.53 0.26
CA ALA A 28 -5.49 -6.76 0.37
C ALA A 28 -5.66 -7.64 -0.88
N ALA A 29 -6.87 -7.74 -1.44
CA ALA A 29 -7.11 -8.46 -2.69
C ALA A 29 -6.37 -7.84 -3.89
N VAL A 30 -6.38 -6.51 -4.03
CA VAL A 30 -5.63 -5.81 -5.08
C VAL A 30 -4.13 -6.06 -4.93
N ILE A 31 -3.62 -5.99 -3.70
CA ILE A 31 -2.20 -6.23 -3.40
C ILE A 31 -1.82 -7.67 -3.75
N ARG A 32 -2.55 -8.68 -3.26
CA ARG A 32 -2.28 -10.09 -3.58
C ARG A 32 -2.32 -10.37 -5.08
N LYS A 33 -3.25 -9.76 -5.80
CA LYS A 33 -3.40 -9.93 -7.25
C LYS A 33 -2.25 -9.29 -8.04
N ARG A 34 -1.72 -8.15 -7.58
CA ARG A 34 -0.80 -7.32 -8.38
C ARG A 34 0.66 -7.37 -7.89
N ALA A 35 0.88 -7.64 -6.62
CA ALA A 35 2.19 -7.71 -6.00
C ALA A 35 2.23 -8.79 -4.88
N PRO A 36 2.01 -10.07 -5.22
CA PRO A 36 2.00 -11.17 -4.25
C PRO A 36 3.35 -11.33 -3.51
N TYR A 37 4.44 -10.88 -4.13
CA TYR A 37 5.79 -10.92 -3.58
C TYR A 37 6.30 -9.55 -3.09
N ALA A 38 5.39 -8.57 -2.90
CA ALA A 38 5.76 -7.30 -2.31
C ALA A 38 6.42 -7.54 -0.95
N ARG A 39 7.55 -6.89 -0.68
CA ARG A 39 8.29 -6.98 0.58
C ARG A 39 8.17 -5.73 1.45
N ARG A 40 7.57 -4.67 0.90
CA ARG A 40 7.55 -3.32 1.48
C ARG A 40 6.31 -2.57 1.00
N PHE A 41 5.58 -1.97 1.93
CA PHE A 41 4.41 -1.13 1.64
C PHE A 41 4.58 0.26 2.22
N GLU A 42 4.89 1.22 1.38
CA GLU A 42 4.95 2.62 1.80
C GLU A 42 3.54 3.21 1.82
N THR A 43 3.10 3.64 2.99
CA THR A 43 1.78 4.18 3.19
C THR A 43 1.92 5.61 3.72
N GLY A 44 1.23 6.57 3.10
CA GLY A 44 1.35 8.00 3.44
C GLY A 44 0.84 8.34 4.86
N PRO A 45 0.66 9.62 5.22
CA PRO A 45 0.36 10.09 6.59
C PRO A 45 -0.97 9.59 7.22
N LEU A 46 -1.67 8.66 6.57
CA LEU A 46 -2.97 8.10 6.95
C LEU A 46 -2.92 6.65 7.45
N SER A 47 -1.75 6.07 7.74
CA SER A 47 -1.62 4.62 7.60
C SER A 47 -1.12 3.83 8.80
N VAL A 48 -1.36 4.34 10.02
CA VAL A 48 -1.40 3.46 11.19
C VAL A 48 -2.52 2.41 11.03
N TRP A 49 -3.68 2.82 10.52
CA TRP A 49 -4.81 1.90 10.34
C TRP A 49 -4.54 0.87 9.23
N PHE A 50 -3.98 1.28 8.09
CA PHE A 50 -3.61 0.35 7.03
C PHE A 50 -2.50 -0.63 7.44
N TYR A 51 -1.58 -0.19 8.32
CA TYR A 51 -0.57 -1.08 8.89
C TYR A 51 -1.20 -2.25 9.63
N TYR A 52 -2.13 -1.98 10.57
CA TYR A 52 -2.76 -3.04 11.35
C TYR A 52 -3.55 -4.02 10.48
N VAL A 53 -4.31 -3.52 9.51
CA VAL A 53 -5.16 -4.42 8.71
C VAL A 53 -4.34 -5.24 7.71
N LEU A 54 -3.35 -4.63 7.04
CA LEU A 54 -2.49 -5.39 6.12
C LEU A 54 -1.57 -6.38 6.85
N THR A 55 -1.13 -6.04 8.07
CA THR A 55 -0.38 -6.96 8.93
C THR A 55 -1.26 -8.11 9.40
N ALA A 56 -2.52 -7.86 9.80
CA ALA A 56 -3.49 -8.90 10.14
C ALA A 56 -3.77 -9.84 8.95
N GLU A 57 -3.70 -9.32 7.73
CA GLU A 57 -3.81 -10.07 6.48
C GLU A 57 -2.50 -10.82 6.08
N GLY A 58 -1.45 -10.75 6.91
CA GLY A 58 -0.18 -11.45 6.72
C GLY A 58 0.74 -10.83 5.65
N LEU A 59 0.49 -9.59 5.24
CA LEU A 59 1.32 -8.91 4.26
C LEU A 59 2.54 -8.25 4.94
N PRO A 60 3.74 -8.27 4.33
CA PRO A 60 4.92 -7.64 4.90
C PRO A 60 4.85 -6.11 4.78
N VAL A 61 4.24 -5.45 5.76
CA VAL A 61 4.07 -3.99 5.80
C VAL A 61 5.27 -3.30 6.44
N ILE A 62 5.79 -2.27 5.78
CA ILE A 62 6.81 -1.39 6.36
C ILE A 62 6.32 0.03 6.16
N CYS A 63 5.81 0.66 7.21
CA CYS A 63 5.41 2.07 7.14
C CYS A 63 6.64 2.97 7.04
N ILE A 64 6.84 3.59 5.88
CA ILE A 64 7.69 4.77 5.76
C ILE A 64 6.75 5.96 5.66
N ASP A 65 6.77 6.81 6.67
CA ASP A 65 6.11 8.10 6.62
C ASP A 65 6.74 8.92 5.47
N ALA A 66 5.93 9.22 4.44
CA ALA A 66 6.41 9.93 3.27
C ALA A 66 6.65 11.44 3.53
N ARG A 67 6.67 11.92 4.79
CA ARG A 67 7.10 13.29 5.09
C ARG A 67 8.61 13.35 5.31
N GLN A 68 9.34 13.13 4.23
CA GLN A 68 10.55 13.91 3.91
C GLN A 68 10.97 13.59 2.48
N GLY A 69 10.26 14.23 1.56
CA GLY A 69 10.66 14.39 0.17
C GLY A 69 10.09 15.72 -0.31
N ARG A 70 10.59 16.82 0.26
CA ARG A 70 10.28 18.17 -0.20
C ARG A 70 11.48 18.62 -1.04
N ALA A 71 11.17 19.02 -2.28
CA ALA A 71 12.06 19.50 -3.35
C ALA A 71 12.93 18.42 -4.01
#